data_AF-A0A8J2JE49-F1
#
_entry.id   AF-A0A8J2JE49-F1
#
_cell.length_a   1.000
_cell.length_b   1.000
_cell.length_c   1.000
_cell.angle_alpha   90.00
_cell.angle_beta   90.00
_cell.angle_gamma   90.00
#
_symmetry.space_group_name_H-M   'P 1'
#
loop_
_entity.id
_entity.type
_entity.pdbx_description
1 polymer ?
#
loop_
_entity_poly.entity_id
_entity_poly.type
_entity_poly.pdbx_seq_one_letter_code
_entity_poly.pdbx_strand_id
1 'polypeptide(L)'
;MGLTSRLTVLLRWFGTVDGNTNITKEDFDEVLGHCTAVTDAAASVFAAELIAAYPDAKVVLNHREDLDAWHDSAIKTLLSVWNSWPIWVLSCLGKELFWVWHVYERFMWPGLFRALDGDINTGKERNGKWVYKGKTENLSRYRDKLLIFRLEHCNVIRGLVPKERLLEWTVDDGWEPLCKFLDKPIPDEPFPHVNKATGWDDRVAETSKRYLWSALPGLTIVTTVTVGLGAAVYKALY
;
A
#
# COMPACT_ATOMS: atom_id res chain seq x y z
N MET A 1 -13.08 -3.87 12.74
CA MET A 1 -11.84 -3.09 12.93
C MET A 1 -12.16 -1.86 13.74
N GLY A 2 -11.50 -1.71 14.90
CA GLY A 2 -11.77 -0.66 15.89
C GLY A 2 -11.07 0.67 15.56
N LEU A 3 -11.29 1.69 16.39
CA LEU A 3 -10.60 2.99 16.30
C LEU A 3 -9.07 2.85 16.44
N THR A 4 -8.62 1.84 17.19
CA THR A 4 -7.22 1.52 17.47
C THR A 4 -6.42 1.16 16.21
N SER A 5 -6.95 0.27 15.36
CA SER A 5 -6.33 -0.06 14.06
C SER A 5 -6.12 1.14 13.10
N ARG A 6 -6.86 2.25 13.28
CA ARG A 6 -6.65 3.48 12.49
C ARG A 6 -5.49 4.32 13.00
N LEU A 7 -5.16 4.21 14.29
CA LEU A 7 -4.07 4.94 14.93
C LEU A 7 -2.71 4.28 14.62
N THR A 8 -2.65 2.96 14.53
CA THR A 8 -1.42 2.20 14.26
C THR A 8 -0.73 2.62 12.95
N VAL A 9 -1.51 2.76 11.87
CA VAL A 9 -0.98 3.18 10.57
C VAL A 9 -0.43 4.61 10.62
N LEU A 10 -1.04 5.48 11.44
CA LEU A 10 -0.61 6.88 11.56
C LEU A 10 0.68 7.05 12.38
N LEU A 11 1.00 6.11 13.28
CA LEU A 11 2.18 6.18 14.15
C LEU A 11 3.49 6.32 13.37
N ARG A 12 3.63 5.71 12.21
CA ARG A 12 4.87 5.85 11.43
C ARG A 12 5.09 7.26 10.87
N TRP A 13 4.04 8.01 10.58
CA TRP A 13 4.16 9.35 9.97
C TRP A 13 4.15 10.45 11.01
N PHE A 14 3.47 10.24 12.13
CA PHE A 14 3.29 11.27 13.16
C PHE A 14 4.04 10.96 14.47
N GLY A 15 4.43 9.71 14.70
CA GLY A 15 5.05 9.26 15.94
C GLY A 15 4.18 9.53 17.18
N THR A 16 4.76 9.27 18.34
CA THR A 16 4.29 9.84 19.60
C THR A 16 5.09 11.10 19.94
N VAL A 17 4.52 11.97 20.77
CA VAL A 17 5.13 13.27 21.13
C VAL A 17 6.47 13.10 21.87
N ASP A 18 6.72 11.93 22.44
CA ASP A 18 7.99 11.54 23.06
C ASP A 18 9.09 11.13 22.05
N GLY A 19 8.79 11.19 20.74
CA GLY A 19 9.72 10.84 19.66
C GLY A 19 9.81 9.33 19.38
N ASN A 20 8.98 8.50 20.01
CA ASN A 20 8.91 7.08 19.68
C ASN A 20 8.07 6.87 18.41
N THR A 21 8.63 6.14 17.46
CA THR A 21 7.96 5.76 16.20
C THR A 21 7.97 4.24 16.01
N ASN A 22 8.29 3.48 17.06
CA ASN A 22 8.41 2.04 16.97
C ASN A 22 7.03 1.39 16.87
N ILE A 23 6.79 0.66 15.78
CA ILE A 23 5.58 -0.13 15.58
C ILE A 23 5.90 -1.56 16.02
N THR A 24 5.16 -2.06 16.99
CA THR A 24 5.39 -3.38 17.57
C THR A 24 4.71 -4.48 16.78
N LYS A 25 5.02 -5.74 17.12
CA LYS A 25 4.32 -6.89 16.57
C LYS A 25 2.84 -6.87 16.95
N GLU A 26 2.52 -6.49 18.19
CA GLU A 26 1.15 -6.41 18.69
C GLU A 26 0.32 -5.39 17.92
N ASP A 27 0.93 -4.26 17.56
CA ASP A 27 0.32 -3.23 16.72
C ASP A 27 -0.03 -3.78 15.33
N PHE A 28 0.89 -4.53 14.71
CA PHE A 28 0.63 -5.20 13.44
C PHE A 28 -0.40 -6.32 13.58
N ASP A 29 -0.37 -7.09 14.66
CA ASP A 29 -1.29 -8.21 14.89
C ASP A 29 -2.75 -7.75 15.03
N GLU A 30 -3.03 -6.53 15.51
CA GLU A 30 -4.39 -5.95 15.51
C GLU A 30 -4.98 -5.86 14.09
N VAL A 31 -4.14 -5.61 13.09
CA VAL A 31 -4.54 -5.37 11.70
C VAL A 31 -4.36 -6.63 10.86
N LEU A 32 -3.24 -7.32 11.03
CA LEU A 32 -2.71 -8.38 10.16
C LEU A 32 -2.54 -9.72 10.87
N GLY A 33 -2.82 -9.84 12.18
CA GLY A 33 -2.53 -11.05 12.96
C GLY A 33 -3.35 -12.28 12.53
N HIS A 34 -4.40 -12.07 11.73
CA HIS A 34 -5.19 -13.14 11.12
C HIS A 34 -4.64 -13.59 9.75
N CYS A 35 -3.63 -12.92 9.22
CA CYS A 35 -2.99 -13.22 7.94
C CYS A 35 -1.68 -13.99 8.16
N THR A 36 -1.44 -15.00 7.30
CA THR A 36 -0.17 -15.75 7.31
C THR A 36 0.95 -15.03 6.56
N ALA A 37 0.60 -14.15 5.62
CA ALA A 37 1.53 -13.40 4.80
C ALA A 37 0.94 -12.05 4.43
N VAL A 38 1.79 -11.07 4.13
CA VAL A 38 1.43 -9.73 3.69
C VAL A 38 2.15 -9.41 2.39
N THR A 39 1.45 -8.80 1.44
CA THR A 39 1.99 -8.43 0.12
C THR A 39 1.55 -7.00 -0.24
N ASP A 40 2.03 -6.52 -1.39
CA ASP A 40 1.62 -5.25 -1.99
C ASP A 40 1.89 -4.03 -1.09
N ALA A 41 0.94 -3.10 -0.96
CA ALA A 41 1.17 -1.78 -0.40
C ALA A 41 1.63 -1.83 1.06
N ALA A 42 1.00 -2.66 1.90
CA ALA A 42 1.33 -2.75 3.32
C ALA A 42 2.76 -3.30 3.51
N ALA A 43 3.10 -4.37 2.78
CA ALA A 43 4.45 -4.95 2.80
C ALA A 43 5.51 -3.98 2.24
N SER A 44 5.19 -3.24 1.18
CA SER A 44 6.14 -2.33 0.51
C SER A 44 6.39 -1.08 1.34
N VAL A 45 5.33 -0.51 1.91
CA VAL A 45 5.45 0.69 2.75
C VAL A 45 6.15 0.30 4.04
N PHE A 46 5.61 -0.64 4.81
CA PHE A 46 6.08 -1.04 6.15
C PHE A 46 7.15 -2.11 6.18
N ALA A 47 7.93 -2.26 5.10
CA ALA A 47 8.90 -3.34 4.98
C ALA A 47 9.87 -3.38 6.17
N ALA A 48 10.47 -2.23 6.52
CA ALA A 48 11.46 -2.17 7.59
C ALA A 48 10.86 -2.50 8.96
N GLU A 49 9.68 -1.94 9.26
CA GLU A 49 8.97 -2.16 10.52
C GLU A 49 8.47 -3.60 10.64
N LEU A 50 7.94 -4.18 9.55
CA LEU A 50 7.52 -5.59 9.52
C LEU A 50 8.71 -6.54 9.68
N ILE A 51 9.83 -6.28 9.01
CA ILE A 51 11.06 -7.09 9.15
C ILE A 51 11.57 -7.04 10.60
N ALA A 52 11.52 -5.87 11.24
CA ALA A 52 11.92 -5.70 12.63
C ALA A 52 10.95 -6.39 13.60
N ALA A 53 9.64 -6.26 13.38
CA ALA A 53 8.60 -6.81 14.26
C ALA A 53 8.47 -8.35 14.15
N TYR A 54 8.80 -8.93 13.00
CA TYR A 54 8.74 -10.37 12.75
C TYR A 54 10.12 -10.93 12.33
N PRO A 55 11.09 -11.04 13.26
CA PRO A 55 12.48 -11.40 12.95
C PRO A 55 12.64 -12.82 12.38
N ASP A 56 11.69 -13.71 12.65
CA ASP A 56 11.67 -15.09 12.17
C ASP A 56 10.92 -15.26 10.84
N ALA A 57 10.26 -14.21 10.34
CA ALA A 57 9.54 -14.28 9.08
C ALA A 57 10.51 -14.35 7.90
N LYS A 58 10.20 -15.23 6.95
CA LYS A 58 10.85 -15.29 5.64
C LYS A 58 10.36 -14.12 4.79
N VAL A 59 11.28 -13.48 4.05
CA VAL A 59 10.97 -12.34 3.18
C VAL A 59 11.17 -12.75 1.73
N VAL A 60 10.16 -12.51 0.90
CA VAL A 60 10.22 -12.70 -0.55
C VAL A 60 10.27 -11.33 -1.21
N LEU A 61 11.40 -11.00 -1.83
CA LEU A 61 11.59 -9.79 -2.61
C LEU A 61 11.25 -10.07 -4.07
N ASN A 62 9.99 -9.79 -4.42
CA ASN A 62 9.53 -9.88 -5.79
C ASN A 62 10.10 -8.73 -6.64
N HIS A 63 10.75 -9.05 -7.76
CA HIS A 63 11.24 -8.06 -8.72
C HIS A 63 10.88 -8.44 -10.15
N ARG A 64 10.83 -7.44 -11.04
CA ARG A 64 10.77 -7.63 -12.49
C ARG A 64 12.09 -7.23 -13.10
N GLU A 65 12.58 -8.02 -14.05
CA GLU A 65 13.81 -7.70 -14.77
C GLU A 65 13.64 -6.43 -15.62
N ASP A 66 12.51 -6.35 -16.35
CA ASP A 66 12.14 -5.16 -17.11
C ASP A 66 11.46 -4.12 -16.21
N LEU A 67 12.28 -3.17 -15.75
CA LEU A 67 11.84 -2.04 -14.94
C LEU A 67 10.97 -1.05 -15.71
N ASP A 68 11.12 -0.96 -17.04
CA ASP A 68 10.33 -0.05 -17.86
C ASP A 68 8.93 -0.62 -18.04
N ALA A 69 8.81 -1.91 -18.34
CA ALA A 69 7.52 -2.60 -18.39
C ALA A 69 6.81 -2.61 -17.03
N TRP A 70 7.55 -2.76 -15.93
CA TRP A 70 6.99 -2.60 -14.59
C TRP A 70 6.44 -1.18 -14.37
N HIS A 71 7.20 -0.14 -14.73
CA HIS A 71 6.81 1.25 -14.52
C HIS A 71 5.58 1.64 -15.33
N ASP A 72 5.53 1.26 -16.60
CA ASP A 72 4.39 1.47 -17.46
C ASP A 72 3.13 0.77 -16.92
N SER A 73 3.30 -0.45 -16.38
CA SER A 73 2.22 -1.17 -15.70
C SER A 73 1.75 -0.41 -14.46
N ALA A 74 2.67 0.05 -13.60
CA ALA A 74 2.36 0.75 -12.37
C ALA A 74 1.64 2.09 -12.61
N ILE A 75 2.06 2.85 -13.62
CA ILE A 75 1.41 4.13 -13.99
C ILE A 75 -0.05 3.90 -14.37
N LYS A 76 -0.34 2.83 -15.13
CA LYS A 76 -1.68 2.51 -15.63
C LYS A 76 -2.62 1.99 -14.54
N THR A 77 -2.10 1.21 -13.59
CA THR A 77 -2.95 0.52 -12.60
C THR A 77 -3.10 1.26 -11.28
N LEU A 78 -2.08 1.98 -10.81
CA LEU A 78 -2.15 2.75 -9.56
C LEU A 78 -2.87 4.08 -9.82
N LEU A 79 -4.20 4.05 -9.83
CA LEU A 79 -5.02 5.22 -10.07
C LEU A 79 -4.98 6.16 -8.87
N SER A 80 -4.84 7.46 -9.15
CA SER A 80 -4.98 8.53 -8.16
C SER A 80 -6.40 9.06 -8.16
N VAL A 81 -7.01 9.16 -6.99
CA VAL A 81 -8.27 9.88 -6.78
C VAL A 81 -8.07 11.23 -6.09
N TRP A 82 -6.83 11.69 -5.89
CA TRP A 82 -6.49 12.89 -5.10
C TRP A 82 -7.29 14.15 -5.44
N ASN A 83 -7.56 14.41 -6.72
CA ASN A 83 -8.31 15.60 -7.17
C ASN A 83 -9.84 15.40 -7.19
N SER A 84 -10.34 14.25 -6.73
CA SER A 84 -11.76 13.90 -6.78
C SER A 84 -12.48 14.31 -5.49
N TRP A 85 -12.97 15.56 -5.44
CA TRP A 85 -13.79 16.03 -4.31
C TRP A 85 -15.02 15.14 -4.00
N PRO A 86 -15.69 14.46 -4.97
CA PRO A 86 -16.79 13.55 -4.62
C PRO A 86 -16.29 12.32 -3.85
N ILE A 87 -15.12 11.80 -4.22
CA ILE A 87 -14.51 10.66 -3.52
C ILE A 87 -14.08 11.06 -2.11
N TRP A 88 -13.60 12.28 -1.93
CA TRP A 88 -13.34 12.84 -0.60
C TRP A 88 -14.61 12.91 0.27
N VAL A 89 -15.73 13.40 -0.26
CA VAL A 89 -16.99 13.44 0.50
C VAL A 89 -17.42 12.02 0.87
N LEU A 90 -17.37 11.09 -0.09
CA LEU A 90 -17.79 9.71 0.13
C LEU A 90 -16.85 8.94 1.07
N SER A 91 -15.57 9.32 1.18
CA SER A 91 -14.64 8.72 2.14
C SER A 91 -14.99 9.02 3.60
N CYS A 92 -15.68 10.14 3.86
CA CYS A 92 -16.26 10.44 5.16
C CYS A 92 -17.48 9.57 5.50
N LEU A 93 -18.10 8.94 4.50
CA LEU A 93 -19.38 8.20 4.64
C LEU A 93 -19.22 6.68 4.55
N GLY A 94 -18.15 6.19 3.91
CA GLY A 94 -17.94 4.76 3.66
C GLY A 94 -16.58 4.27 4.13
N LYS A 95 -16.55 3.12 4.82
CA LYS A 95 -15.30 2.53 5.35
C LYS A 95 -14.28 2.18 4.25
N GLU A 96 -14.73 1.76 3.06
CA GLU A 96 -13.84 1.34 1.97
C GLU A 96 -13.13 2.57 1.40
N LEU A 97 -13.90 3.61 1.08
CA LEU A 97 -13.36 4.88 0.61
C LEU A 97 -12.55 5.62 1.67
N PHE A 98 -12.86 5.42 2.95
CA PHE A 98 -12.03 5.92 4.04
C PHE A 98 -10.59 5.41 3.90
N TRP A 99 -10.38 4.10 3.73
CA TRP A 99 -9.03 3.54 3.58
C TRP A 99 -8.35 4.01 2.29
N VAL A 100 -9.06 4.01 1.17
CA VAL A 100 -8.54 4.50 -0.12
C VAL A 100 -8.04 5.93 0.01
N TRP A 101 -8.88 6.84 0.49
CA TRP A 101 -8.54 8.24 0.58
C TRP A 101 -7.55 8.53 1.71
N HIS A 102 -7.89 8.14 2.94
CA HIS A 102 -7.15 8.58 4.12
C HIS A 102 -5.88 7.80 4.38
N VAL A 103 -5.69 6.61 3.78
CA VAL A 103 -4.51 5.79 4.03
C VAL A 103 -3.69 5.60 2.76
N TYR A 104 -4.29 5.09 1.69
CA TYR A 104 -3.55 4.84 0.45
C TYR A 104 -3.09 6.13 -0.23
N GLU A 105 -4.03 7.03 -0.53
CA GLU A 105 -3.77 8.27 -1.27
C GLU A 105 -3.02 9.32 -0.45
N ARG A 106 -3.27 9.41 0.86
CA ARG A 106 -2.68 10.46 1.70
C ARG A 106 -1.33 10.10 2.32
N PHE A 107 -1.06 8.82 2.60
CA PHE A 107 0.12 8.44 3.38
C PHE A 107 0.97 7.35 2.72
N MET A 108 0.36 6.25 2.30
CA MET A 108 1.10 5.09 1.80
C MET A 108 1.79 5.38 0.46
N TRP A 109 1.02 5.73 -0.57
CA TRP A 109 1.58 5.97 -1.90
C TRP A 109 2.45 7.23 -1.98
N PRO A 110 2.09 8.36 -1.35
CA PRO A 110 2.99 9.51 -1.29
C PRO A 110 4.30 9.20 -0.54
N GLY A 111 4.23 8.40 0.53
CA GLY A 111 5.41 7.95 1.26
C GLY A 111 6.32 7.06 0.42
N LEU A 112 5.75 6.06 -0.26
CA LEU A 112 6.50 5.12 -1.09
C LEU A 112 7.11 5.79 -2.33
N PHE A 113 6.32 6.58 -3.05
CA PHE A 113 6.74 7.22 -4.30
C PHE A 113 7.31 8.63 -4.12
N ARG A 114 7.52 9.08 -2.87
CA ARG A 114 8.00 10.44 -2.56
C ARG A 114 7.20 11.54 -3.26
N ALA A 115 5.88 11.40 -3.30
CA ALA A 115 4.98 12.42 -3.84
C ALA A 115 4.80 13.54 -2.81
N LEU A 116 5.84 14.35 -2.61
CA LEU A 116 5.83 15.44 -1.60
C LEU A 116 4.83 16.56 -1.94
N ASP A 117 4.37 16.62 -3.19
CA ASP A 117 3.29 17.47 -3.66
C ASP A 117 1.89 16.90 -3.32
N GLY A 118 1.83 15.70 -2.73
CA GLY A 118 0.58 14.99 -2.42
C GLY A 118 -0.06 14.31 -3.64
N ASP A 119 0.50 14.47 -4.84
CA ASP A 119 -0.03 13.87 -6.07
C ASP A 119 0.74 12.61 -6.44
N ILE A 120 0.15 11.46 -6.15
CA ILE A 120 0.76 10.17 -6.43
C ILE A 120 0.99 9.93 -7.92
N ASN A 121 0.25 10.58 -8.84
CA ASN A 121 0.48 10.44 -10.27
C ASN A 121 1.84 11.05 -10.64
N THR A 122 2.06 12.26 -10.16
CA THR A 122 3.32 12.95 -10.34
C THR A 122 4.47 12.19 -9.65
N GLY A 123 4.23 11.68 -8.43
CA GLY A 123 5.20 10.87 -7.70
C GLY A 123 5.60 9.57 -8.41
N LYS A 124 4.63 8.75 -8.84
CA LYS A 124 4.90 7.46 -9.52
C LYS A 124 5.57 7.67 -10.88
N GLU A 125 5.22 8.72 -11.62
CA GLU A 125 5.86 9.04 -12.89
C GLU A 125 7.33 9.44 -12.70
N ARG A 126 7.61 10.36 -11.77
CA ARG A 126 8.96 10.87 -11.51
C ARG A 126 9.86 9.85 -10.81
N ASN A 127 9.30 9.13 -9.83
CA ASN A 127 10.07 8.36 -8.86
C ASN A 127 9.82 6.85 -8.94
N GLY A 128 8.83 6.36 -9.70
CA GLY A 128 8.47 4.95 -9.75
C GLY A 128 9.66 4.03 -10.08
N LYS A 129 10.33 4.28 -11.22
CA LYS A 129 11.56 3.55 -11.60
C LYS A 129 12.65 3.67 -10.53
N TRP A 130 12.73 4.82 -9.88
CA TRP A 130 13.72 5.10 -8.84
C TRP A 130 13.50 4.26 -7.56
N VAL A 131 12.25 4.02 -7.14
CA VAL A 131 11.92 3.18 -5.97
C VAL A 131 12.36 1.72 -6.19
N TYR A 132 12.15 1.18 -7.39
CA TYR A 132 12.31 -0.25 -7.69
C TYR A 132 13.58 -0.61 -8.46
N LYS A 133 14.46 0.36 -8.77
CA LYS A 133 15.69 0.08 -9.50
C LYS A 133 16.57 -0.89 -8.70
N GLY A 134 16.84 -2.05 -9.29
CA GLY A 134 17.49 -3.16 -8.61
C GLY A 134 18.44 -3.95 -9.50
N LYS A 135 19.42 -3.28 -10.13
CA LYS A 135 20.73 -3.84 -10.54
C LYS A 135 21.58 -2.72 -11.15
N THR A 136 22.76 -2.51 -10.58
CA THR A 136 23.74 -1.50 -11.01
C THR A 136 24.61 -2.06 -12.13
N GLU A 137 24.15 -1.98 -13.38
CA GLU A 137 25.01 -2.32 -14.52
C GLU A 137 25.63 -1.10 -15.21
N ASN A 138 25.40 0.13 -14.74
CA ASN A 138 26.08 1.31 -15.30
C ASN A 138 26.19 2.47 -14.30
N LEU A 139 26.97 2.27 -13.22
CA LEU A 139 27.34 3.33 -12.28
C LEU A 139 28.36 4.33 -12.87
N SER A 140 29.10 3.95 -13.91
CA SER A 140 30.14 4.79 -14.51
C SER A 140 29.61 6.07 -15.17
N ARG A 141 28.34 6.07 -15.60
CA ARG A 141 27.70 7.22 -16.25
C ARG A 141 27.24 8.31 -15.27
N TYR A 142 27.18 8.01 -13.98
CA TYR A 142 26.64 8.90 -12.96
C TYR A 142 27.65 9.10 -11.84
N ARG A 143 28.61 10.00 -12.07
CA ARG A 143 29.76 10.27 -11.17
C ARG A 143 29.42 11.02 -9.87
N ASP A 144 28.21 11.52 -9.70
CA ASP A 144 27.90 12.39 -8.57
C ASP A 144 27.47 11.58 -7.35
N LYS A 145 28.15 11.80 -6.22
CA LYS A 145 27.94 11.15 -4.91
C LYS A 145 26.50 11.26 -4.38
N LEU A 146 25.66 12.11 -4.97
CA LEU A 146 24.21 12.19 -4.72
C LEU A 146 23.42 11.02 -5.35
N LEU A 147 24.07 10.14 -6.12
CA LEU A 147 23.48 8.93 -6.71
C LEU A 147 23.55 7.71 -5.77
N ILE A 148 24.42 7.74 -4.74
CA ILE A 148 24.55 6.67 -3.74
C ILE A 148 23.28 6.56 -2.86
N PHE A 149 22.43 7.58 -2.84
CA PHE A 149 21.13 7.59 -2.16
C PHE A 149 19.95 7.09 -3.03
N ARG A 150 20.19 6.51 -4.22
CA ARG A 150 19.17 6.33 -5.28
C ARG A 150 18.71 4.90 -5.57
N LEU A 151 18.81 3.98 -4.61
CA LEU A 151 18.32 2.60 -4.74
C LEU A 151 17.60 2.20 -3.44
N GLU A 152 16.43 2.76 -3.15
CA GLU A 152 15.94 2.74 -1.77
C GLU A 152 15.20 1.47 -1.35
N HIS A 153 14.19 0.97 -2.08
CA HIS A 153 13.35 -0.08 -1.49
C HIS A 153 14.01 -1.47 -1.48
N CYS A 154 14.38 -1.98 -2.66
CA CYS A 154 14.95 -3.34 -2.78
C CYS A 154 16.29 -3.48 -2.05
N ASN A 155 17.15 -2.47 -2.07
CA ASN A 155 18.44 -2.56 -1.38
C ASN A 155 18.31 -2.37 0.13
N VAL A 156 17.35 -1.58 0.62
CA VAL A 156 17.05 -1.54 2.05
C VAL A 156 16.62 -2.93 2.51
N ILE A 157 15.73 -3.61 1.79
CA ILE A 157 15.35 -4.99 2.12
C ILE A 157 16.56 -5.92 2.12
N ARG A 158 17.40 -5.89 1.08
CA ARG A 158 18.64 -6.68 1.02
C ARG A 158 19.61 -6.38 2.17
N GLY A 159 19.62 -5.16 2.70
CA GLY A 159 20.45 -4.75 3.83
C GLY A 159 19.88 -5.13 5.20
N LEU A 160 18.55 -5.17 5.32
CA LEU A 160 17.85 -5.49 6.57
C LEU A 160 17.70 -6.99 6.81
N VAL A 161 17.63 -7.78 5.74
CA VAL A 161 17.26 -9.20 5.79
C VAL A 161 18.49 -10.08 5.53
N PRO A 162 18.91 -10.94 6.47
CA PRO A 162 19.93 -11.96 6.23
C PRO A 162 19.57 -12.87 5.06
N LYS A 163 20.58 -13.31 4.31
CA LYS A 163 20.41 -14.05 3.05
C LYS A 163 19.63 -15.35 3.24
N GLU A 164 19.72 -15.97 4.40
CA GLU A 164 19.06 -17.24 4.72
C GLU A 164 17.54 -17.09 4.81
N ARG A 165 17.06 -15.88 5.05
CA ARG A 165 15.64 -15.53 5.16
C ARG A 165 15.17 -14.57 4.07
N LEU A 166 15.97 -14.38 3.02
CA LEU A 166 15.62 -13.56 1.85
C LEU A 166 15.59 -14.42 0.58
N LEU A 167 14.47 -14.42 -0.11
CA LEU A 167 14.35 -14.94 -1.46
C LEU A 167 14.17 -13.78 -2.44
N GLU A 168 15.12 -13.59 -3.36
CA GLU A 168 14.89 -12.80 -4.57
C GLU A 168 14.20 -13.68 -5.60
N TRP A 169 13.07 -13.21 -6.13
CA TRP A 169 12.16 -14.02 -6.95
C TRP A 169 11.45 -13.16 -7.98
N THR A 170 11.21 -13.68 -9.18
CA THR A 170 10.32 -13.09 -10.19
C THR A 170 9.11 -13.99 -10.41
N VAL A 171 8.00 -13.41 -10.88
CA VAL A 171 6.78 -14.17 -11.22
C VAL A 171 7.02 -15.29 -12.24
N ASP A 172 8.04 -15.15 -13.08
CA ASP A 172 8.43 -16.14 -14.08
C ASP A 172 9.12 -17.37 -13.47
N ASP A 173 9.63 -17.27 -12.24
CA ASP A 173 10.26 -18.38 -11.53
C ASP A 173 9.24 -19.42 -11.03
N GLY A 174 7.96 -19.03 -10.90
CA GLY A 174 6.87 -19.93 -10.53
C GLY A 174 6.99 -20.54 -9.12
N TRP A 175 6.42 -21.74 -8.95
CA TRP A 175 6.25 -22.40 -7.65
C TRP A 175 7.54 -22.90 -7.02
N GLU A 176 8.44 -23.48 -7.82
CA GLU A 176 9.54 -24.30 -7.32
C GLU A 176 10.46 -23.55 -6.32
N PRO A 177 11.06 -22.39 -6.66
CA PRO A 177 11.94 -21.67 -5.73
C PRO A 177 11.17 -21.13 -4.52
N LEU A 178 9.92 -20.71 -4.71
CA LEU A 178 9.08 -20.20 -3.62
C LEU A 178 8.75 -21.29 -2.60
N CYS A 179 8.25 -22.44 -3.06
CA CYS A 179 7.92 -23.58 -2.21
C CYS A 179 9.15 -24.14 -1.50
N LYS A 180 10.29 -24.26 -2.21
CA LYS A 180 11.55 -24.67 -1.60
C LYS A 180 12.00 -23.71 -0.50
N PHE A 181 11.94 -22.40 -0.75
CA PHE A 181 12.30 -21.40 0.24
C PHE A 181 11.37 -21.43 1.44
N LEU A 182 10.07 -21.66 1.25
CA LEU A 182 9.08 -21.73 2.32
C LEU A 182 9.04 -23.08 3.05
N ASP A 183 9.76 -24.09 2.57
CA ASP A 183 9.70 -25.48 3.05
C ASP A 183 8.28 -26.05 2.95
N LYS A 184 7.70 -25.96 1.74
CA LYS A 184 6.34 -26.42 1.41
C LYS A 184 6.34 -27.27 0.15
N PRO A 185 5.39 -28.21 0.00
CA PRO A 185 5.23 -28.95 -1.24
C PRO A 185 4.82 -28.01 -2.39
N ILE A 186 5.22 -28.36 -3.61
CA ILE A 186 4.73 -27.68 -4.82
C ILE A 186 3.27 -28.11 -5.05
N PRO A 187 2.32 -27.16 -5.20
CA PRO A 187 0.93 -27.47 -5.51
C PRO A 187 0.77 -28.14 -6.89
N ASP A 188 -0.23 -29.01 -7.03
CA ASP A 188 -0.63 -29.61 -8.32
C ASP A 188 -1.58 -28.68 -9.09
N GLU A 189 -1.19 -27.42 -9.24
CA GLU A 189 -1.91 -26.39 -9.98
C GLU A 189 -0.93 -25.43 -10.67
N PRO A 190 -1.28 -24.86 -11.84
CA PRO A 190 -0.41 -23.91 -12.53
C PRO A 190 -0.19 -22.66 -11.68
N PHE A 191 1.01 -22.08 -11.79
CA PHE A 191 1.32 -20.83 -11.07
C PHE A 191 0.32 -19.73 -11.48
N PRO A 192 -0.29 -19.01 -10.51
CA PRO A 192 -1.37 -18.09 -10.81
C PRO A 192 -0.88 -16.87 -11.61
N HIS A 193 -1.42 -16.68 -12.82
CA HIS A 193 -1.17 -15.48 -13.63
C HIS A 193 -2.39 -14.54 -13.62
N VAL A 194 -2.66 -13.99 -12.43
CA VAL A 194 -3.78 -13.06 -12.17
C VAL A 194 -3.34 -11.59 -12.28
N ASN A 195 -4.29 -10.66 -12.22
CA ASN A 195 -4.03 -9.21 -12.24
C ASN A 195 -3.37 -8.65 -13.53
N LYS A 196 -3.78 -9.16 -14.69
CA LYS A 196 -3.40 -8.59 -16.00
C LYS A 196 -3.96 -7.16 -16.16
N ALA A 197 -3.25 -6.31 -16.91
CA ALA A 197 -3.71 -4.97 -17.27
C ALA A 197 -4.94 -4.99 -18.20
N THR A 198 -5.11 -6.06 -18.98
CA THR A 198 -6.31 -6.28 -19.81
C THR A 198 -7.54 -6.49 -18.92
N GLY A 199 -8.61 -5.73 -19.17
CA GLY A 199 -9.84 -5.77 -18.34
C GLY A 199 -9.75 -4.94 -17.06
N TRP A 200 -8.76 -4.05 -16.95
CA TRP A 200 -8.63 -3.15 -15.80
C TRP A 200 -9.83 -2.20 -15.67
N ASP A 201 -10.33 -1.67 -16.78
CA ASP A 201 -11.48 -0.73 -16.79
C ASP A 201 -12.74 -1.34 -16.17
N ASP A 202 -13.02 -2.61 -16.46
CA ASP A 202 -14.15 -3.33 -15.87
C ASP A 202 -14.01 -3.47 -14.35
N ARG A 203 -12.79 -3.78 -13.87
CA ARG A 203 -12.49 -3.83 -12.44
C ARG A 203 -12.63 -2.47 -11.77
N VAL A 204 -12.20 -1.40 -12.43
CA VAL A 204 -12.36 -0.03 -11.94
C VAL A 204 -13.84 0.31 -11.80
N ALA A 205 -14.66 -0.04 -12.80
CA ALA A 205 -16.10 0.18 -12.76
C ALA A 205 -16.79 -0.61 -11.64
N GLU A 206 -16.44 -1.88 -11.46
CA GLU A 206 -16.98 -2.73 -10.38
C GLU A 206 -16.56 -2.21 -8.99
N THR A 207 -15.29 -1.85 -8.83
CA THR A 207 -14.74 -1.27 -7.60
C THR A 207 -15.44 0.05 -7.26
N SER A 208 -15.65 0.91 -8.26
CA SER A 208 -16.37 2.19 -8.09
C SER A 208 -17.80 1.98 -7.59
N LYS A 209 -18.50 0.97 -8.13
CA LYS A 209 -19.84 0.60 -7.62
C LYS A 209 -19.78 0.16 -6.17
N ARG A 210 -18.84 -0.72 -5.79
CA ARG A 210 -18.67 -1.17 -4.40
C ARG A 210 -18.41 0.01 -3.46
N TYR A 211 -17.60 0.98 -3.87
CA TYR A 211 -17.32 2.18 -3.10
C TYR A 211 -18.58 3.02 -2.86
N LEU A 212 -19.39 3.26 -3.90
CA LEU A 212 -20.67 3.95 -3.77
C LEU A 212 -21.63 3.23 -2.81
N TRP A 213 -21.76 1.90 -2.96
CA TRP A 213 -22.58 1.09 -2.06
C TRP A 213 -22.10 1.15 -0.61
N SER A 214 -20.79 1.20 -0.38
CA SER A 214 -20.21 1.29 0.97
C SER A 214 -20.52 2.61 1.70
N ALA A 215 -20.84 3.67 0.96
CA ALA A 215 -21.14 4.99 1.51
C ALA A 215 -22.63 5.18 1.89
N LEU A 216 -23.54 4.32 1.40
CA LEU A 216 -24.97 4.45 1.68
C LEU A 216 -25.33 4.42 3.16
N PRO A 217 -24.77 3.53 4.01
CA PRO A 217 -25.09 3.55 5.43
C PRO A 217 -24.71 4.88 6.10
N GLY A 218 -23.55 5.44 5.75
CA GLY A 218 -23.11 6.75 6.27
C GLY A 218 -24.02 7.87 5.81
N LEU A 219 -24.43 7.87 4.53
CA LEU A 219 -25.36 8.86 3.99
C LEU A 219 -26.72 8.82 4.71
N THR A 220 -27.24 7.61 4.97
CA THR A 220 -28.48 7.44 5.73
C THR A 220 -28.36 8.02 7.14
N ILE A 221 -27.26 7.72 7.85
CA ILE A 221 -27.02 8.26 9.20
C ILE A 221 -27.00 9.79 9.19
N VAL A 222 -26.22 10.40 8.30
CA VAL A 222 -26.10 11.86 8.20
C VAL A 222 -27.45 12.50 7.89
N THR A 223 -28.20 11.92 6.97
CA THR A 223 -29.53 12.42 6.59
C THR A 223 -30.50 12.33 7.77
N THR A 224 -30.58 11.18 8.44
CA THR A 224 -31.45 10.97 9.60
C THR A 224 -31.12 11.92 10.74
N VAL A 225 -29.84 12.12 11.06
CA VAL A 225 -29.40 13.05 12.10
C VAL A 225 -29.75 14.49 11.73
N THR A 226 -29.49 14.89 10.48
CA THR A 226 -29.76 16.26 10.02
C THR A 226 -31.26 16.58 10.03
N VAL A 227 -32.10 15.67 9.54
CA VAL A 227 -33.57 15.81 9.58
C VAL A 227 -34.06 15.85 11.02
N GLY A 228 -33.56 14.97 11.89
CA GLY A 228 -33.94 14.92 13.30
C GLY A 228 -33.57 16.21 14.05
N LEU A 229 -32.35 16.70 13.87
CA LEU A 229 -31.90 17.98 14.45
C LEU A 229 -32.70 19.16 13.90
N GLY A 230 -32.94 19.18 12.59
CA GLY A 230 -33.76 20.22 11.95
C GLY A 230 -35.17 20.27 12.51
N ALA A 231 -35.82 19.12 12.68
CA ALA A 231 -37.15 19.02 13.28
C ALA A 231 -37.16 19.47 14.75
N ALA A 232 -36.14 19.10 15.53
CA ALA A 232 -36.01 19.52 16.92
C ALA A 232 -35.80 21.03 17.06
N VAL A 233 -34.94 21.62 16.21
CA VAL A 233 -34.69 23.06 16.16
C VAL A 233 -35.94 23.81 15.73
N TYR A 234 -36.63 23.34 14.69
CA TYR A 234 -37.89 23.95 14.23
C TYR A 234 -38.93 24.01 15.36
N LYS A 235 -39.13 22.90 16.08
CA LYS A 235 -40.04 22.82 17.23
C LYS A 235 -39.62 23.70 18.41
N ALA A 236 -38.33 24.01 18.54
CA ALA A 236 -37.84 24.88 19.61
C ALA A 236 -38.01 26.37 19.28
N LEU A 237 -38.08 26.72 17.99
CA LEU A 237 -38.13 28.11 17.50
C LEU A 237 -39.54 28.58 17.14
N TYR A 238 -40.47 27.67 16.82
CA TYR A 238 -41.83 27.95 16.39
C TYR A 238 -42.83 27.04 17.12
#